data_AF-A0ABD5DJM2-F1
#
_entry.id   AF-A0ABD5DJM2-F1
#
_cell.length_a   1.000
_cell.length_b   1.000
_cell.length_c   1.000
_cell.angle_alpha   90.00
_cell.angle_beta   90.00
_cell.angle_gamma   90.00
#
_symmetry.space_group_name_H-M   'P 1'
#
loop_
_entity.id
_entity.type
_entity.pdbx_description
1 polymer ?
#
loop_
_entity_poly.entity_id
_entity_poly.type
_entity_poly.pdbx_seq_one_letter_code
_entity_poly.pdbx_strand_id
1 'polypeptide(L)' 'IQHRIKSPVVAGFLISKIQRATECGFTLTLAEESLVPDCPNEKPVTVLVTVLGNLIENALDAMSGQAEGEIGLLLHYQ' A
#
# COMPACT_ATOMS: atom_id res chain seq x y z
N ILE A 1 -6.67 -6.63 6.16
CA ILE A 1 -6.56 -6.22 4.72
C ILE A 1 -7.69 -6.80 3.87
N GLN A 2 -7.90 -8.12 3.81
CA GLN A 2 -8.89 -8.76 2.92
C GLN A 2 -10.34 -8.29 3.10
N HIS A 3 -10.75 -7.84 4.30
CA HIS A 3 -12.09 -7.28 4.49
C HIS A 3 -12.25 -5.86 3.92
N ARG A 4 -11.15 -5.11 3.81
CA ARG A 4 -11.07 -3.68 3.42
C ARG A 4 -10.73 -3.47 1.96
N ILE A 5 -9.90 -4.33 1.40
CA ILE A 5 -9.44 -4.30 0.00
C ILE A 5 -10.04 -5.52 -0.70
N LYS A 6 -11.10 -5.30 -1.47
CA LYS A 6 -11.81 -6.37 -2.18
C LYS A 6 -11.11 -6.80 -3.46
N SER A 7 -10.38 -5.90 -4.12
CA SER A 7 -9.54 -6.24 -5.27
C SER A 7 -8.34 -7.13 -4.84
N PRO A 8 -8.25 -8.39 -5.28
CA PRO A 8 -7.18 -9.29 -4.86
C PRO A 8 -5.79 -8.83 -5.30
N VAL A 9 -5.70 -8.21 -6.48
CA VAL A 9 -4.45 -7.66 -7.03
C VAL A 9 -3.92 -6.54 -6.13
N VAL A 10 -4.77 -5.59 -5.74
CA VAL A 10 -4.39 -4.50 -4.84
C VAL A 10 -4.04 -5.05 -3.46
N ALA A 11 -4.79 -6.03 -2.95
CA ALA A 11 -4.52 -6.64 -1.65
C ALA A 11 -3.16 -7.35 -1.62
N GLY A 12 -2.86 -8.17 -2.62
CA GLY A 12 -1.57 -8.87 -2.74
C GLY A 12 -0.40 -7.90 -2.88
N PHE A 13 -0.59 -6.83 -3.67
CA PHE A 13 0.40 -5.76 -3.80
C PHE A 13 0.67 -5.04 -2.46
N LEU A 14 -0.36 -4.68 -1.71
CA LEU A 14 -0.18 -4.01 -0.41
C LEU A 14 0.52 -4.92 0.60
N ILE A 15 0.19 -6.21 0.61
CA ILE A 15 0.86 -7.19 1.49
C ILE A 15 2.35 -7.25 1.19
N SER A 16 2.75 -7.31 -0.09
CA SER A 16 4.18 -7.36 -0.45
C SER A 16 4.91 -6.08 -0.07
N LYS A 17 4.26 -4.91 -0.16
CA LYS A 17 4.84 -3.64 0.29
C LYS A 17 4.99 -3.54 1.81
N ILE A 18 4.04 -4.08 2.57
CA ILE A 18 4.13 -4.14 4.04
C ILE A 18 5.29 -5.03 4.47
N GLN A 19 5.44 -6.19 3.83
CA GLN A 19 6.58 -7.07 4.05
C GLN A 19 7.90 -6.38 3.71
N ARG A 20 7.98 -5.70 2.56
CA ARG A 20 9.17 -4.94 2.15
C ARG A 20 9.54 -3.83 3.15
N ALA A 21 8.57 -3.06 3.64
CA ALA A 21 8.83 -2.07 4.68
C ALA A 21 9.42 -2.72 5.94
N THR A 22 8.84 -3.86 6.36
CA THR A 22 9.30 -4.64 7.52
C THR A 22 10.74 -5.12 7.33
N GLU A 23 11.10 -5.60 6.15
CA GLU A 23 12.49 -6.02 5.82
C GLU A 23 13.49 -4.87 5.91
N CYS A 24 13.04 -3.63 5.65
CA CYS A 24 13.85 -2.42 5.78
C CYS A 24 13.85 -1.85 7.21
N GLY A 25 13.20 -2.50 8.19
CA GLY A 25 13.10 -2.01 9.57
C GLY A 25 12.06 -0.91 9.78
N PHE A 26 11.14 -0.73 8.82
CA PHE A 26 10.07 0.27 8.88
C PHE A 26 8.69 -0.38 8.97
N THR A 27 7.71 0.38 9.45
CA THR A 27 6.32 -0.07 9.52
C THR A 27 5.50 0.58 8.41
N LEU A 28 4.74 -0.21 7.65
CA LEU A 28 3.71 0.29 6.74
C LEU A 28 2.34 -0.21 7.23
N THR A 29 1.45 0.72 7.54
CA THR A 29 0.14 0.42 8.13
C THR A 29 -0.98 0.88 7.21
N LEU A 30 -1.95 -0.01 6.94
CA LEU A 30 -3.18 0.32 6.23
C LEU A 30 -4.28 0.70 7.23
N ALA A 31 -4.72 1.96 7.18
CA ALA A 31 -5.79 2.51 8.01
C ALA A 31 -7.07 1.67 7.96
N GLU A 32 -7.80 1.61 9.07
CA GLU A 32 -9.00 0.77 9.21
C GLU A 32 -10.17 1.26 8.37
N GLU A 33 -10.18 2.55 8.06
CA GLU A 33 -11.16 3.23 7.22
C GLU A 33 -10.93 2.98 5.73
N SER A 34 -9.82 2.31 5.37
CA SER A 34 -9.49 2.04 3.97
C SER A 34 -10.53 1.12 3.33
N LEU A 35 -11.04 1.53 2.16
CA LEU A 35 -12.01 0.78 1.39
C LEU A 35 -11.64 0.85 -0.10
N VAL A 36 -11.38 -0.32 -0.69
CA VAL A 36 -11.20 -0.47 -2.13
C VAL A 36 -12.15 -1.56 -2.60
N PRO A 37 -13.17 -1.24 -3.41
CA PRO A 37 -14.12 -2.24 -3.91
C PRO A 37 -13.44 -3.20 -4.89
N ASP A 38 -14.19 -4.22 -5.29
CA ASP A 38 -13.75 -5.05 -6.40
C ASP A 38 -13.93 -4.25 -7.68
N CYS A 39 -12.88 -4.17 -8.48
CA CYS A 39 -12.84 -3.36 -9.69
C CYS A 39 -12.76 -4.33 -10.87
N PRO A 40 -13.87 -4.59 -11.59
CA PRO A 40 -13.86 -5.50 -12.74
C PRO A 40 -13.04 -4.95 -13.93
N ASN A 41 -12.73 -3.65 -13.92
CA ASN A 41 -11.86 -3.03 -14.92
C ASN A 41 -10.39 -3.10 -14.47
N GLU A 42 -9.55 -3.73 -15.29
CA GLU A 42 -8.11 -3.89 -15.02
C GLU A 42 -7.33 -2.57 -15.13
N LYS A 43 -7.72 -1.66 -16.04
CA LYS A 43 -6.98 -0.40 -16.28
C LYS A 43 -6.87 0.50 -15.04
N PRO A 44 -7.97 0.82 -14.31
CA PRO A 44 -7.87 1.59 -13.06
C PRO A 44 -7.03 0.89 -11.98
N VAL A 45 -7.09 -0.44 -11.88
CA VAL A 45 -6.33 -1.22 -10.90
C VAL A 45 -4.83 -1.10 -11.14
N THR A 46 -4.39 -1.25 -12.39
CA THR A 46 -2.97 -1.13 -12.74
C THR A 46 -2.43 0.25 -12.43
N VAL A 47 -3.17 1.31 -12.79
CA VAL A 47 -2.76 2.70 -12.47
C VAL A 47 -2.66 2.91 -10.97
N LEU A 48 -3.64 2.43 -10.20
CA LEU A 48 -3.62 2.53 -8.74
C LEU A 48 -2.38 1.83 -8.15
N VAL A 49 -2.10 0.59 -8.57
CA VAL A 49 -0.91 -0.16 -8.12
C VAL A 49 0.38 0.58 -8.45
N THR A 50 0.50 1.15 -9.66
CA THR A 50 1.67 1.93 -10.05
C THR A 50 1.84 3.17 -9.17
N VAL A 51 0.78 3.93 -8.94
CA VAL A 51 0.82 5.13 -8.10
C VAL A 51 1.19 4.77 -6.66
N LEU A 52 0.52 3.77 -6.08
CA LEU A 52 0.82 3.32 -4.72
C LEU A 52 2.26 2.84 -4.57
N GLY A 53 2.78 2.10 -5.56
CA GLY A 53 4.17 1.66 -5.56
C GLY A 53 5.14 2.82 -5.51
N ASN A 54 4.98 3.80 -6.39
CA ASN A 54 5.85 4.96 -6.41
C ASN A 54 5.80 5.76 -5.11
N LEU A 55 4.59 5.98 -4.56
CA LEU A 55 4.46 6.74 -3.31
C LEU A 55 5.05 6.00 -2.10
N ILE A 56 4.88 4.68 -2.02
CA ILE A 56 5.45 3.87 -0.94
C ILE A 56 6.98 3.82 -1.05
N GLU A 57 7.53 3.59 -2.25
CA GLU A 57 8.99 3.60 -2.44
C GLU A 57 9.59 4.97 -2.12
N ASN A 58 8.95 6.06 -2.56
CA ASN A 58 9.41 7.41 -2.22
C ASN A 58 9.46 7.64 -0.70
N ALA A 59 8.50 7.11 0.06
CA ALA A 59 8.50 7.21 1.51
C ALA A 59 9.61 6.35 2.15
N LEU A 60 9.84 5.14 1.64
CA LEU A 60 10.94 4.28 2.10
C LEU A 60 12.31 4.91 1.81
N ASP A 61 12.50 5.44 0.61
CA ASP A 61 13.73 6.12 0.21
C ASP A 61 14.02 7.35 1.09
N ALA A 62 12.98 8.13 1.41
CA ALA A 62 13.11 9.29 2.30
C ALA A 62 13.52 8.92 3.73
N MET A 63 13.20 7.70 4.18
CA MET A 63 13.59 7.18 5.50
C MET A 63 14.91 6.39 5.46
N SER A 64 15.53 6.22 4.29
CA SER A 64 16.78 5.48 4.15
C SER A 64 17.87 6.02 5.09
N GLY A 65 18.49 5.13 5.88
CA GLY A 65 19.51 5.48 6.87
C GLY A 65 18.97 5.94 8.23
N GLN A 66 17.65 6.04 8.40
CA GLN A 66 17.03 6.21 9.73
C GLN A 66 17.00 4.87 10.49
N ALA A 67 17.01 4.93 11.82
CA ALA A 67 16.92 3.75 12.67
C ALA A 67 15.51 3.15 12.69
N GLU A 68 14.49 4.01 12.61
CA GLU A 68 13.06 3.64 12.67
C GLU A 68 12.24 4.62 11.82
N GLY A 69 11.01 4.23 11.49
CA GLY A 69 10.10 5.03 10.65
C GLY A 69 8.78 4.32 10.36
N GLU A 70 7.75 5.12 10.09
CA GLU A 70 6.39 4.63 9.85
C GLU A 70 5.75 5.29 8.63
N ILE A 71 5.03 4.51 7.84
CA ILE A 71 4.22 4.93 6.71
C ILE A 71 2.76 4.58 7.00
N GLY A 72 1.88 5.59 7.03
CA GLY A 72 0.45 5.41 7.11
C GLY A 72 -0.20 5.49 5.73
N LEU A 73 -1.04 4.51 5.37
CA LEU A 73 -1.79 4.50 4.13
C LEU A 73 -3.31 4.50 4.40
N LEU A 74 -4.01 5.46 3.80
CA LEU A 74 -5.48 5.52 3.78
C LEU A 74 -5.97 5.52 2.34
N LEU A 75 -6.82 4.56 1.99
CA LEU A 75 -7.43 4.45 0.66
C LEU A 75 -8.93 4.70 0.75
N HIS A 76 -9.39 5.82 0.20
CA HIS A 76 -10.80 6.15 0.13
C HIS A 76 -11.29 6.09 -1.31
N TYR A 77 -12.32 5.27 -1.56
CA TYR A 77 -12.93 5.11 -2.88
C TYR A 77 -14.35 5.70 -2.84
N GLN A 78 -14.66 6.57 -3.81
CA GLN A 78 -15.99 7.16 -4.01
C GLN A 78 -16.57 6.75 -5.36
#